data_AF-A0A498FDC8-F1
#
_entry.id   AF-A0A498FDC8-F1
#
_cell.length_a   1.000
_cell.length_b   1.000
_cell.length_c   1.000
_cell.angle_alpha   90.00
_cell.angle_beta   90.00
_cell.angle_gamma   90.00
#
_symmetry.space_group_name_H-M   'P 1'
#
loop_
_entity.id
_entity.type
_entity.pdbx_description
1 polymer ?
#
loop_
_entity_poly.entity_id
_entity_poly.type
_entity_poly.pdbx_seq_one_letter_code
_entity_poly.pdbx_strand_id
1 'polypeptide(L)'
;APQNRDLTERFIEFYRNYYREEIGTLAQQYPKEKRSLHIDYDDLYRFDSELADDYITKPGQFQECAEEALRLFDLPADVKLGQAHVRMRNLPEAVDIRNLRVNDDHIGTLMSVQGIVRKATDVRPKITEAAFECQRCGTMSYIPQGDGGFQEPHECQ
;
A
#
# COMPACT_ATOMS: atom_id res chain seq x y z
N ALA A 1 12.78 -2.33 -11.68
CA ALA A 1 13.89 -3.31 -11.71
C ALA A 1 13.33 -4.70 -11.94
N PRO A 2 14.07 -5.64 -12.57
CA PRO A 2 13.60 -7.01 -12.86
C PRO A 2 13.05 -7.74 -11.61
N GLN A 3 13.57 -7.44 -10.42
CA GLN A 3 13.12 -8.00 -9.14
C GLN A 3 11.67 -7.61 -8.76
N ASN A 4 11.22 -6.39 -9.04
CA ASN A 4 9.85 -5.97 -8.69
C ASN A 4 8.80 -6.66 -9.57
N ARG A 5 9.15 -6.98 -10.82
CA ARG A 5 8.25 -7.68 -11.73
C ARG A 5 7.99 -9.10 -11.25
N ASP A 6 9.06 -9.81 -10.86
CA ASP A 6 8.98 -11.15 -10.28
C ASP A 6 8.14 -11.17 -8.99
N LEU A 7 8.38 -10.22 -8.08
CA LEU A 7 7.56 -10.05 -6.86
C LEU A 7 6.09 -9.80 -7.18
N THR A 8 5.79 -8.96 -8.16
CA THR A 8 4.41 -8.69 -8.59
C THR A 8 3.74 -9.96 -9.13
N GLU A 9 4.45 -10.75 -9.95
CA GLU A 9 3.94 -12.01 -10.49
C GLU A 9 3.65 -13.03 -9.36
N ARG A 10 4.50 -13.12 -8.32
CA ARG A 10 4.24 -13.93 -7.11
C ARG A 10 2.97 -13.48 -6.38
N PHE A 11 2.74 -12.18 -6.21
CA PHE A 11 1.50 -11.69 -5.59
C PHE A 11 0.26 -11.98 -6.45
N ILE A 12 0.35 -11.91 -7.79
CA ILE A 12 -0.75 -12.30 -8.67
C ILE A 12 -1.11 -13.78 -8.47
N GLU A 13 -0.11 -14.65 -8.38
CA GLU A 13 -0.32 -16.08 -8.11
C GLU A 13 -0.97 -16.31 -6.73
N PHE A 14 -0.45 -15.67 -5.70
CA PHE A 14 -1.04 -15.69 -4.36
C PHE A 14 -2.53 -15.29 -4.37
N TYR A 15 -2.87 -14.20 -5.06
CA TYR A 15 -4.24 -13.72 -5.19
C TYR A 15 -5.16 -14.70 -5.91
N ARG A 16 -4.67 -15.37 -6.97
CA ARG A 16 -5.45 -16.39 -7.68
C ARG A 16 -5.76 -17.58 -6.78
N ASN A 17 -4.81 -17.98 -5.95
CA ASN A 17 -4.90 -19.18 -5.13
C ASN A 17 -5.70 -18.96 -3.83
N TYR A 18 -5.60 -17.77 -3.22
CA TYR A 18 -6.15 -17.52 -1.87
C TYR A 18 -7.24 -16.45 -1.82
N TYR A 19 -7.28 -15.46 -2.73
CA TYR A 19 -8.09 -14.24 -2.57
C TYR A 19 -8.98 -13.90 -3.78
N ARG A 20 -9.22 -14.85 -4.68
CA ARG A 20 -9.94 -14.58 -5.94
C ARG A 20 -11.36 -14.08 -5.70
N GLU A 21 -12.08 -14.65 -4.73
CA GLU A 21 -13.46 -14.27 -4.43
C GLU A 21 -13.55 -12.89 -3.76
N GLU A 22 -12.62 -12.59 -2.86
CA GLU A 22 -12.50 -11.33 -2.15
C GLU A 22 -12.15 -10.18 -3.10
N ILE A 23 -11.28 -10.44 -4.08
CA ILE A 23 -10.96 -9.48 -5.14
C ILE A 23 -12.18 -9.27 -6.04
N GLY A 24 -12.91 -10.32 -6.39
CA GLY A 24 -14.18 -10.19 -7.13
C GLY A 24 -15.20 -9.31 -6.39
N THR A 25 -15.32 -9.50 -5.07
CA THR A 25 -16.16 -8.66 -4.20
C THR A 25 -15.66 -7.22 -4.16
N LEU A 26 -14.35 -7.01 -4.04
CA LEU A 26 -13.74 -5.68 -4.10
C LEU A 26 -14.06 -4.98 -5.42
N ALA A 27 -13.94 -5.69 -6.55
CA ALA A 27 -14.21 -5.12 -7.88
C ALA A 27 -15.66 -4.63 -8.03
N GLN A 28 -16.63 -5.34 -7.47
CA GLN A 28 -18.05 -4.93 -7.52
C GLN A 28 -18.34 -3.68 -6.68
N GLN A 29 -17.59 -3.48 -5.59
CA GLN A 29 -17.82 -2.42 -4.60
C GLN A 29 -16.90 -1.20 -4.78
N TYR A 30 -15.91 -1.29 -5.68
CA TYR A 30 -14.91 -0.26 -5.90
C TYR A 30 -15.43 0.88 -6.80
N PRO A 31 -15.06 2.14 -6.55
CA PRO A 31 -14.30 2.65 -5.39
C PRO A 31 -15.18 3.13 -4.23
N LYS A 32 -16.51 3.05 -4.35
CA LYS A 32 -17.45 3.77 -3.46
C LYS A 32 -17.59 3.11 -2.09
N GLU A 33 -17.78 1.80 -2.06
CA GLU A 33 -18.06 1.05 -0.83
C GLU A 33 -16.81 0.40 -0.26
N LYS A 34 -15.90 -0.05 -1.13
CA LYS A 34 -14.67 -0.73 -0.72
C LYS A 34 -13.47 -0.28 -1.55
N ARG A 35 -12.36 -0.02 -0.87
CA ARG A 35 -11.09 0.42 -1.49
C ARG A 35 -9.89 -0.44 -1.13
N SER A 36 -10.07 -1.48 -0.32
CA SER A 36 -8.96 -2.28 0.17
C SER A 36 -9.25 -3.78 0.16
N LEU A 37 -8.30 -4.55 -0.37
CA LEU A 37 -8.18 -5.98 -0.13
C LEU A 37 -7.47 -6.17 1.21
N HIS A 38 -8.02 -7.00 2.09
CA HIS A 38 -7.35 -7.39 3.32
C HIS A 38 -6.80 -8.79 3.13
N ILE A 39 -5.50 -8.97 3.37
CA ILE A 39 -4.81 -10.26 3.26
C ILE A 39 -4.26 -10.66 4.62
N ASP A 40 -4.26 -11.96 4.88
CA ASP A 40 -3.76 -12.54 6.11
C ASP A 40 -2.27 -12.90 5.98
N TYR A 41 -1.49 -12.60 7.02
CA TYR A 41 -0.09 -12.98 7.05
C TYR A 41 0.08 -14.51 7.01
N ASP A 42 -0.78 -15.26 7.71
CA ASP A 42 -0.68 -16.72 7.74
C ASP A 42 -0.90 -17.34 6.35
N ASP A 43 -1.78 -16.75 5.55
CA ASP A 43 -2.01 -17.20 4.17
C ASP A 43 -0.80 -16.89 3.28
N LEU A 44 -0.22 -15.68 3.41
CA LEU A 44 0.98 -15.31 2.68
C LEU A 44 2.16 -16.20 3.07
N TYR A 45 2.32 -16.49 4.36
CA TYR A 45 3.38 -17.35 4.89
C TYR A 45 3.24 -18.79 4.40
N ARG A 46 2.01 -19.33 4.35
CA ARG A 46 1.74 -20.68 3.81
C ARG A 46 1.98 -20.77 2.31
N PHE A 47 1.69 -19.70 1.58
CA PHE A 47 2.01 -19.60 0.16
C PHE A 47 3.52 -19.54 -0.05
N ASP A 48 4.19 -18.64 0.67
CA ASP A 48 5.60 -18.33 0.50
C ASP A 48 6.16 -17.61 1.73
N SER A 49 6.89 -18.35 2.57
CA SER A 49 7.41 -17.83 3.84
C SER A 49 8.42 -16.70 3.65
N GLU A 50 9.25 -16.77 2.60
CA GLU A 50 10.24 -15.72 2.30
C GLU A 50 9.53 -14.42 1.89
N LEU A 51 8.49 -14.52 1.06
CA LEU A 51 7.67 -13.38 0.67
C LEU A 51 7.00 -12.71 1.88
N ALA A 52 6.52 -13.50 2.84
CA ALA A 52 5.89 -13.02 4.05
C ALA A 52 6.88 -12.29 4.98
N ASP A 53 8.05 -12.88 5.23
CA ASP A 53 9.08 -12.31 6.10
C ASP A 53 9.70 -11.04 5.51
N ASP A 54 9.94 -11.02 4.20
CA ASP A 54 10.42 -9.83 3.51
C ASP A 54 9.38 -8.70 3.50
N TYR A 55 8.07 -9.02 3.44
CA TYR A 55 7.02 -8.00 3.57
C TYR A 55 7.16 -7.26 4.90
N ILE A 56 7.43 -7.99 5.99
CA ILE A 56 7.64 -7.38 7.31
C ILE A 56 8.87 -6.48 7.31
N THR A 57 9.95 -6.92 6.66
CA THR A 57 11.23 -6.21 6.70
C THR A 57 11.25 -4.99 5.76
N LYS A 58 10.56 -5.06 4.61
CA LYS A 58 10.55 -4.05 3.54
C LYS A 58 9.12 -3.70 3.10
N PRO A 59 8.24 -3.27 4.01
CA PRO A 59 6.82 -3.10 3.73
C PRO A 59 6.53 -2.13 2.60
N GLY A 60 7.29 -1.03 2.45
CA GLY A 60 7.05 -0.05 1.38
C GLY A 60 7.13 -0.68 -0.02
N GLN A 61 8.24 -1.37 -0.31
CA GLN A 61 8.44 -2.02 -1.61
C GLN A 61 7.41 -3.15 -1.85
N PHE A 62 7.12 -3.95 -0.81
CA PHE A 62 6.24 -5.11 -0.95
C PHE A 62 4.77 -4.68 -1.05
N GLN A 63 4.37 -3.62 -0.34
CA GLN A 63 3.07 -2.98 -0.49
C GLN A 63 2.85 -2.46 -1.90
N GLU A 64 3.84 -1.77 -2.50
CA GLU A 64 3.76 -1.28 -3.88
C GLU A 64 3.57 -2.43 -4.88
N CYS A 65 4.34 -3.52 -4.73
CA CYS A 65 4.22 -4.69 -5.61
C CYS A 65 2.88 -5.42 -5.42
N ALA A 66 2.39 -5.52 -4.17
CA ALA A 66 1.10 -6.11 -3.87
C ALA A 66 -0.06 -5.30 -4.48
N GLU A 67 -0.03 -3.97 -4.38
CA GLU A 67 -1.02 -3.10 -5.03
C GLU A 67 -0.92 -3.12 -6.56
N GLU A 68 0.29 -3.18 -7.11
CA GLU A 68 0.50 -3.36 -8.56
C GLU A 68 -0.08 -4.70 -9.03
N ALA A 69 0.10 -5.77 -8.27
CA ALA A 69 -0.48 -7.07 -8.58
C ALA A 69 -2.01 -7.02 -8.63
N LEU A 70 -2.66 -6.22 -7.77
CA LEU A 70 -4.11 -5.98 -7.87
C LEU A 70 -4.50 -5.19 -9.12
N ARG A 71 -3.68 -4.23 -9.55
CA ARG A 71 -3.92 -3.46 -10.79
C ARG A 71 -3.85 -4.34 -12.03
N LEU A 72 -2.96 -5.33 -12.01
CA LEU A 72 -2.73 -6.26 -13.12
C LEU A 72 -3.58 -7.54 -13.03
N PHE A 73 -4.34 -7.72 -11.94
CA PHE A 73 -5.16 -8.89 -11.75
C PHE A 73 -6.27 -8.96 -12.79
N ASP A 74 -6.44 -10.13 -13.41
CA ASP A 74 -7.44 -10.34 -14.46
C ASP A 74 -8.85 -10.39 -13.85
N LEU A 75 -9.64 -9.36 -14.12
CA LEU A 75 -10.99 -9.20 -13.61
C LEU A 75 -12.03 -9.28 -14.73
N PRO A 76 -13.21 -9.84 -14.44
CA PRO A 76 -14.32 -9.74 -15.37
C PRO A 76 -14.76 -8.26 -15.51
N ALA A 77 -14.89 -7.79 -16.75
CA ALA A 77 -15.30 -6.42 -17.15
C ALA A 77 -14.22 -5.31 -16.98
N ASP A 78 -14.53 -4.10 -17.47
CA ASP A 78 -13.67 -2.89 -17.49
C ASP A 78 -13.39 -2.28 -16.09
N VAL A 79 -13.43 -3.07 -15.02
CA VAL A 79 -13.15 -2.59 -13.66
C VAL A 79 -11.64 -2.47 -13.45
N LYS A 80 -11.17 -1.25 -13.18
CA LYS A 80 -9.76 -0.98 -12.88
C LYS A 80 -9.58 -0.67 -11.39
N LEU A 81 -8.82 -1.52 -10.70
CA LEU A 81 -8.45 -1.34 -9.29
C LEU A 81 -7.23 -0.40 -9.11
N GLY A 82 -7.14 0.66 -9.91
CA GLY A 82 -5.95 1.53 -10.03
C GLY A 82 -5.47 2.17 -8.71
N GLN A 83 -6.38 2.43 -7.77
CA GLN A 83 -6.08 3.01 -6.45
C GLN A 83 -6.65 2.14 -5.32
N ALA A 84 -6.77 0.83 -5.54
CA ALA A 84 -7.08 -0.11 -4.48
C ALA A 84 -5.84 -0.35 -3.61
N HIS A 85 -6.06 -0.55 -2.31
CA HIS A 85 -5.00 -0.83 -1.36
C HIS A 85 -4.97 -2.30 -0.94
N VAL A 86 -3.78 -2.81 -0.63
CA VAL A 86 -3.63 -4.08 0.07
C VAL A 86 -3.42 -3.79 1.56
N ARG A 87 -4.03 -4.55 2.45
CA ARG A 87 -3.89 -4.36 3.91
C ARG A 87 -3.58 -5.68 4.55
N MET A 88 -2.33 -5.84 4.99
CA MET A 88 -1.90 -7.00 5.76
C MET A 88 -2.55 -7.00 7.15
N ARG A 89 -3.03 -8.14 7.61
CA ARG A 89 -3.56 -8.36 8.97
C ARG A 89 -2.92 -9.59 9.62
N ASN A 90 -3.15 -9.72 10.93
CA ASN A 90 -2.76 -10.90 11.72
C ASN A 90 -1.25 -11.21 11.65
N LEU A 91 -0.42 -10.17 11.77
CA LEU A 91 1.03 -10.34 11.92
C LEU A 91 1.34 -11.23 13.13
N PRO A 92 2.41 -12.05 13.07
CA PRO A 92 2.67 -13.10 14.05
C PRO A 92 3.00 -12.53 15.44
N GLU A 93 3.60 -11.34 15.50
CA GLU A 93 3.97 -10.68 16.73
C GLU A 93 3.26 -9.33 16.88
N ALA A 94 2.67 -9.11 18.06
CA ALA A 94 2.20 -7.81 18.50
C ALA A 94 3.14 -7.26 19.58
N VAL A 95 3.68 -6.07 19.34
CA VAL A 95 4.59 -5.40 20.26
C VAL A 95 3.80 -4.52 21.23
N ASP A 96 4.05 -4.66 22.54
CA ASP A 96 3.51 -3.71 23.53
C ASP A 96 4.08 -2.32 23.22
N ILE A 97 3.21 -1.32 23.17
CA ILE A 97 3.61 0.07 22.94
C ILE A 97 4.69 0.56 23.93
N ARG A 98 4.72 0.01 25.15
CA ARG A 98 5.75 0.30 26.16
C ARG A 98 7.10 -0.30 25.84
N ASN A 99 7.19 -1.29 24.96
CA ASN A 99 8.43 -1.93 24.56
C ASN A 99 9.04 -1.30 23.31
N LEU A 100 8.33 -0.44 22.58
CA LEU A 100 8.91 0.30 21.46
C LEU A 100 10.03 1.23 21.96
N ARG A 101 11.29 0.90 21.64
CA ARG A 101 12.44 1.77 21.88
C ARG A 101 13.06 2.19 20.55
N VAL A 102 13.70 3.36 20.57
CA VAL A 102 14.42 3.91 19.41
C VAL A 102 15.64 3.05 19.03
N ASN A 103 16.21 2.33 20.00
CA ASN A 103 17.36 1.46 19.78
C ASN A 103 16.97 0.07 19.26
N ASP A 104 15.67 -0.24 19.18
CA ASP A 104 15.19 -1.50 18.62
C ASP A 104 15.12 -1.37 17.09
N ASP A 105 15.34 -2.48 16.38
CA ASP A 105 15.37 -2.53 14.92
C ASP A 105 13.94 -2.59 14.32
N HIS A 106 13.15 -1.57 14.63
CA HIS A 106 11.74 -1.47 14.25
C HIS A 106 11.49 -0.41 13.16
N ILE A 107 12.46 0.47 12.91
CA ILE A 107 12.34 1.56 11.96
C ILE A 107 12.21 1.02 10.54
N GLY A 108 11.14 1.39 9.85
CA GLY A 108 10.89 0.99 8.46
C GLY A 108 10.31 -0.41 8.29
N THR A 109 10.04 -1.13 9.38
CA THR A 109 9.44 -2.48 9.36
C THR A 109 7.92 -2.42 9.55
N LEU A 110 7.23 -3.49 9.17
CA LEU A 110 5.79 -3.67 9.43
C LEU A 110 5.59 -4.28 10.81
N MET A 111 4.73 -3.69 11.63
CA MET A 111 4.51 -4.13 13.00
C MET A 111 3.05 -4.08 13.40
N SER A 112 2.67 -4.95 14.35
CA SER A 112 1.40 -4.88 15.04
C SER A 112 1.60 -4.33 16.44
N VAL A 113 0.73 -3.40 16.86
CA VAL A 113 0.75 -2.81 18.21
C VAL A 113 -0.67 -2.85 18.77
N GLN A 114 -0.82 -3.33 20.00
CA GLN A 114 -2.10 -3.37 20.71
C GLN A 114 -2.22 -2.20 21.69
N GLY A 115 -3.36 -1.53 21.70
CA GLY A 115 -3.62 -0.44 22.63
C GLY A 115 -5.06 0.07 22.61
N ILE A 116 -5.32 1.09 23.44
CA ILE A 116 -6.61 1.76 23.53
C ILE A 116 -6.48 3.15 22.90
N VAL A 117 -7.34 3.46 21.93
CA VAL A 117 -7.40 4.80 21.34
C VAL A 117 -7.94 5.79 22.36
N ARG A 118 -7.09 6.70 22.84
CA ARG A 118 -7.46 7.70 23.86
C ARG A 118 -8.16 8.94 23.27
N LYS A 119 -7.74 9.36 22.07
CA LYS A 119 -8.25 10.55 21.39
C LYS A 119 -8.11 10.36 19.89
N ALA A 120 -9.18 10.68 19.16
CA ALA A 120 -9.14 10.89 17.72
C ALA A 120 -9.24 12.40 17.45
N THR A 121 -8.48 12.90 16.48
CA THR A 121 -8.59 14.28 16.00
C THR A 121 -9.46 14.32 14.75
N ASP A 122 -10.00 15.51 14.43
CA ASP A 122 -10.73 15.70 13.18
C ASP A 122 -9.86 15.41 11.96
N VAL A 123 -10.50 14.92 10.90
CA VAL A 123 -9.85 14.65 9.62
C VAL A 123 -9.40 15.97 9.00
N ARG A 124 -8.14 16.02 8.57
CA ARG A 124 -7.59 17.16 7.81
C ARG A 124 -7.23 16.71 6.40
N PRO A 125 -7.61 17.46 5.36
CA PRO A 125 -7.17 17.15 4.01
C PRO A 125 -5.65 17.30 3.92
N LYS A 126 -5.02 16.41 3.17
CA LYS A 126 -3.59 16.42 2.85
C LYS A 126 -3.45 16.44 1.34
N ILE A 127 -2.62 17.34 0.83
CA ILE A 127 -2.32 17.42 -0.60
C ILE A 127 -1.49 16.18 -0.97
N THR A 128 -1.96 15.42 -1.97
CA THR A 128 -1.25 14.25 -2.52
C THR A 128 -0.68 14.52 -3.90
N GLU A 129 -1.20 15.53 -4.60
CA GLU A 129 -0.71 16.02 -5.87
C GLU A 129 -0.96 17.54 -5.92
N ALA A 130 0.05 18.30 -6.31
CA ALA A 130 -0.04 19.74 -6.45
C ALA A 130 0.07 20.11 -7.94
N ALA A 131 -0.85 20.97 -8.39
CA ALA A 131 -0.83 21.55 -9.72
C ALA A 131 -0.19 22.95 -9.66
N PHE A 132 0.80 23.17 -10.51
CA PHE A 132 1.55 24.42 -10.62
C PHE A 132 1.38 25.02 -12.01
N GLU A 133 1.23 26.34 -12.08
CA GLU A 133 1.16 27.08 -13.35
C GLU A 133 2.41 27.94 -13.53
N CYS A 134 3.12 27.73 -14.63
CA CYS A 134 4.27 28.56 -14.98
C CYS A 134 3.83 29.99 -15.30
N GLN A 135 4.29 30.96 -14.50
CA GLN A 135 3.93 32.37 -14.66
C GLN A 135 4.45 33.03 -15.96
N ARG A 136 5.29 32.34 -16.74
CA ARG A 136 5.83 32.86 -18.01
C ARG A 136 5.07 32.37 -19.24
N CYS A 137 4.68 31.10 -19.26
CA CYS A 137 4.06 30.46 -20.44
C CYS A 137 2.70 29.81 -20.16
N GLY A 138 2.25 29.76 -18.91
CA GLY A 138 0.97 29.14 -18.51
C GLY A 138 0.98 27.61 -18.49
N THR A 139 2.13 26.96 -18.72
CA THR A 139 2.22 25.49 -18.68
C THR A 139 1.87 24.97 -17.28
N MET A 140 0.99 23.95 -17.24
CA MET A 140 0.61 23.25 -16.01
C MET A 140 1.56 22.09 -15.72
N SER A 141 2.02 21.96 -14.48
CA SER A 141 2.81 20.83 -13.99
C SER A 141 2.13 20.20 -12.77
N TYR A 142 2.01 18.87 -12.77
CA TYR A 142 1.39 18.11 -11.69
C TYR A 142 2.49 17.32 -10.97
N ILE A 143 2.65 17.57 -9.68
CA ILE A 143 3.74 16.98 -8.87
C ILE A 143 3.15 16.19 -7.72
N PRO A 144 3.37 14.87 -7.66
CA PRO A 144 3.03 14.04 -6.50
C PRO A 144 3.70 14.58 -5.22
N GLN A 145 2.93 14.66 -4.14
CA GLN A 145 3.38 15.19 -2.86
C GLN A 145 3.53 14.06 -1.84
N GLY A 146 4.74 13.86 -1.35
CA GLY A 146 5.07 12.85 -0.32
C GLY A 146 5.07 13.40 1.10
N ASP A 147 5.66 12.64 2.03
CA ASP A 147 5.79 13.01 3.45
C ASP A 147 6.97 13.95 3.75
N GLY A 148 7.87 14.16 2.77
CA GLY A 148 9.10 14.95 2.92
C GLY A 148 8.95 16.47 2.88
N GLY A 149 7.72 16.99 2.92
CA GLY A 149 7.40 18.41 2.76
C GLY A 149 6.81 18.74 1.39
N PHE A 150 6.41 20.00 1.23
CA PHE A 150 5.82 20.49 -0.03
C PHE A 150 6.89 20.61 -1.11
N GLN A 151 6.64 20.02 -2.28
CA GLN A 151 7.55 19.99 -3.42
C GLN A 151 7.00 20.82 -4.57
N GLU A 152 7.83 21.73 -5.08
CA GLU A 152 7.56 22.59 -6.23
C GLU A 152 8.36 22.13 -7.45
N PRO A 153 7.93 22.47 -8.69
CA PRO A 153 8.72 22.17 -9.88
C PRO A 153 10.04 22.94 -9.83
N HIS A 154 11.15 22.22 -10.07
CA HIS A 154 12.46 22.84 -10.17
C HIS A 154 12.63 23.70 -11.42
N GLU A 155 11.94 23.36 -12.50
CA GLU A 155 11.94 24.10 -13.77
C GLU A 155 10.62 23.94 -14.52
N CYS A 156 10.37 24.82 -15.49
CA CYS A 156 9.24 24.71 -16.40
C CYS A 156 9.52 23.61 -17.44
N GLN A 157 8.56 22.70 -17.61
CA GLN A 157 8.56 21.72 -18.69
C GLN A 157 8.14 22.34 -20.02
#